data_AF-A0A7X8IMU5-F1
#
_entry.id   AF-A0A7X8IMU5-F1
#
_cell.length_a   1.000
_cell.length_b   1.000
_cell.length_c   1.000
_cell.angle_alpha   90.00
_cell.angle_beta   90.00
_cell.angle_gamma   90.00
#
_symmetry.space_group_name_H-M   'P 1'
#
loop_
_entity.id
_entity.type
_entity.pdbx_description
1 polymer ?
#
loop_
_entity_poly.entity_id
_entity_poly.type
_entity_poly.pdbx_seq_one_letter_code
_entity_poly.pdbx_strand_id
1 'polypeptide(L)'
;MSRAYYSKAIKEFLADDDSFILGELVRNHQFALEELQRNSWIQQIHFREDALSVERAPTEKVVIFDEAQRAWTLEQTSAFMQKKKGVFGFNMSEPEFLISIMDRHDDWAVIICLIGGGQEINTGEAGLPEWFNALKKYCTYWQVFISDKLSDVEYCRGLELENILEGLNVTTFEELHLNTSIRSFRSENVSKLVKAVLDCDQVQAKELLMKLKDKYPIVISRDFERAKLWLKDKARGTERIGLVASSGGYRLKPYGICTQIKIDAKNWFLNSKDDVRSSFYLEDVATEFDVQGLELDWTCVAWDADLRYQDGQWNFKKFRGTKWQNVNNTDAILYLKNAYRVLLTRARQGMVIFIPSGDDSDSTRKSCYYDGTYNYLKGIGFECI
;
A
#
# COMPACT_ATOMS: atom_id res chain seq x y z
N MET A 1 32.14 -4.47 -16.42
CA MET A 1 31.07 -4.02 -15.51
C MET A 1 30.95 -5.05 -14.41
N SER A 2 31.23 -4.64 -13.18
CA SER A 2 31.15 -5.51 -12.00
C SER A 2 29.73 -6.06 -11.86
N ARG A 3 29.57 -7.38 -11.73
CA ARG A 3 28.27 -8.04 -11.52
C ARG A 3 27.77 -7.99 -10.07
N ALA A 4 28.58 -7.47 -9.15
CA ALA A 4 28.24 -7.38 -7.74
C ALA A 4 28.61 -5.98 -7.21
N TYR A 5 27.72 -5.40 -6.43
CA TYR A 5 27.93 -4.10 -5.76
C TYR A 5 28.87 -4.21 -4.55
N TYR A 6 29.11 -5.45 -4.10
CA TYR A 6 30.11 -5.85 -3.11
C TYR A 6 30.47 -7.32 -3.34
N SER A 7 31.76 -7.68 -3.37
CA SER A 7 32.20 -9.07 -3.43
C SER A 7 33.55 -9.26 -2.74
N LYS A 8 33.63 -10.29 -1.88
CA LYS A 8 34.85 -10.74 -1.20
C LYS A 8 34.80 -12.24 -0.95
N ALA A 9 35.94 -12.84 -0.62
CA ALA A 9 36.00 -14.21 -0.14
C ALA A 9 35.28 -14.35 1.22
N ILE A 10 34.64 -15.48 1.48
CA ILE A 10 33.79 -15.71 2.67
C ILE A 10 34.50 -15.37 3.98
N LYS A 11 35.80 -15.67 4.09
CA LYS A 11 36.59 -15.38 5.29
C LYS A 11 36.77 -13.87 5.56
N GLU A 12 36.79 -13.07 4.51
CA GLU A 12 36.91 -11.60 4.58
C GLU A 12 35.54 -10.94 4.74
N PHE A 13 34.49 -11.52 4.15
CA PHE A 13 33.10 -11.10 4.36
C PHE A 13 32.71 -11.18 5.84
N LEU A 14 33.06 -12.27 6.52
CA LEU A 14 32.74 -12.49 7.94
C LEU A 14 33.56 -11.62 8.91
N ALA A 15 34.56 -10.90 8.41
CA ALA A 15 35.41 -10.02 9.20
C ALA A 15 35.05 -8.53 9.06
N ASP A 16 34.21 -8.20 8.07
CA ASP A 16 33.76 -6.83 7.84
C ASP A 16 32.53 -6.52 8.71
N ASP A 17 32.48 -5.30 9.26
CA ASP A 17 31.34 -4.82 10.02
C ASP A 17 30.13 -4.54 9.11
N ASP A 18 28.93 -4.81 9.62
CA ASP A 18 27.67 -4.62 8.89
C ASP A 18 27.53 -3.20 8.30
N SER A 19 28.03 -2.19 9.00
CA SER A 19 27.99 -0.78 8.55
C SER A 19 28.93 -0.54 7.37
N PHE A 20 30.04 -1.27 7.30
CA PHE A 20 31.02 -1.18 6.22
C PHE A 20 30.50 -1.87 4.94
N ILE A 21 29.92 -3.07 5.09
CA ILE A 21 29.29 -3.80 3.99
C ILE A 21 28.13 -2.97 3.41
N LEU A 22 27.29 -2.39 4.27
CA LEU A 22 26.19 -1.52 3.88
C LEU A 22 26.69 -0.26 3.15
N GLY A 23 27.79 0.33 3.63
CA GLY A 23 28.41 1.52 3.02
C GLY A 23 28.90 1.29 1.58
N GLU A 24 29.53 0.14 1.30
CA GLU A 24 30.03 -0.20 -0.03
C GLU A 24 28.90 -0.53 -1.02
N LEU A 25 27.84 -1.21 -0.54
CA LEU A 25 26.64 -1.45 -1.34
C LEU A 25 25.95 -0.15 -1.77
N VAL A 26 25.84 0.82 -0.85
CA VAL A 26 25.23 2.13 -1.12
C VAL A 26 26.09 2.98 -2.05
N ARG A 27 27.42 2.93 -1.90
CA ARG A 27 28.36 3.76 -2.67
C ARG A 27 28.48 3.34 -4.14
N ASN A 28 28.30 2.05 -4.45
CA ASN A 28 28.46 1.50 -5.80
C ASN A 28 27.16 1.46 -6.63
N HIS A 29 26.02 1.94 -6.10
CA HIS A 29 24.72 1.85 -6.77
C HIS A 29 24.31 3.19 -7.44
N GLN A 30 24.11 3.17 -8.76
CA GLN A 30 23.52 4.27 -9.54
C GLN A 30 22.18 3.81 -10.12
N PHE A 31 21.04 4.12 -9.47
CA PHE A 31 19.68 4.37 -10.00
C PHE A 31 18.61 4.30 -8.88
N ALA A 32 17.47 4.97 -9.08
CA ALA A 32 16.52 5.45 -8.05
C ALA A 32 15.34 4.49 -7.70
N LEU A 33 14.75 4.77 -6.52
CA LEU A 33 13.65 4.22 -5.70
C LEU A 33 12.87 2.92 -6.05
N GLU A 34 12.14 2.42 -5.03
CA GLU A 34 11.50 1.09 -4.83
C GLU A 34 12.40 -0.02 -4.26
N GLU A 35 13.57 0.29 -3.70
CA GLU A 35 14.60 -0.75 -3.50
C GLU A 35 14.33 -1.75 -2.35
N LEU A 36 13.65 -1.41 -1.25
CA LEU A 36 13.40 -2.39 -0.17
C LEU A 36 12.34 -3.45 -0.55
N GLN A 37 11.24 -3.04 -1.19
CA GLN A 37 10.24 -3.95 -1.75
C GLN A 37 10.79 -4.70 -2.96
N ARG A 38 11.49 -4.01 -3.86
CA ARG A 38 12.15 -4.63 -5.01
C ARG A 38 13.25 -5.60 -4.57
N ASN A 39 13.97 -5.36 -3.48
CA ASN A 39 15.02 -6.26 -2.98
C ASN A 39 14.43 -7.49 -2.28
N SER A 40 13.32 -7.37 -1.55
CA SER A 40 12.60 -8.56 -1.07
C SER A 40 12.02 -9.37 -2.25
N TRP A 41 11.48 -8.68 -3.26
CA TRP A 41 11.04 -9.30 -4.52
C TRP A 41 12.19 -9.88 -5.33
N ILE A 42 13.37 -9.26 -5.37
CA ILE A 42 14.58 -9.78 -6.03
C ILE A 42 15.14 -10.97 -5.24
N GLN A 43 15.05 -11.01 -3.92
CA GLN A 43 15.43 -12.19 -3.13
C GLN A 43 14.43 -13.34 -3.33
N GLN A 44 13.13 -13.07 -3.33
CA GLN A 44 12.11 -14.04 -3.71
C GLN A 44 12.28 -14.50 -5.17
N ILE A 45 12.65 -13.61 -6.08
CA ILE A 45 12.90 -13.91 -7.50
C ILE A 45 14.22 -14.66 -7.70
N HIS A 46 15.30 -14.36 -6.96
CA HIS A 46 16.56 -15.13 -7.04
C HIS A 46 16.36 -16.55 -6.49
N PHE A 47 15.63 -16.70 -5.38
CA PHE A 47 15.18 -17.99 -4.88
C PHE A 47 14.37 -18.76 -5.96
N ARG A 48 13.51 -18.04 -6.68
CA ARG A 48 12.74 -18.58 -7.81
C ARG A 48 13.60 -18.91 -9.04
N GLU A 49 14.64 -18.14 -9.35
CA GLU A 49 15.53 -18.38 -10.51
C GLU A 49 16.36 -19.65 -10.35
N ASP A 50 16.92 -19.88 -9.17
CA ASP A 50 17.61 -21.14 -8.86
C ASP A 50 16.63 -22.32 -8.87
N ALA A 51 15.38 -22.12 -8.41
CA ALA A 51 14.35 -23.15 -8.34
C ALA A 51 13.63 -23.46 -9.68
N LEU A 52 13.67 -22.55 -10.66
CA LEU A 52 13.19 -22.79 -12.03
C LEU A 52 14.10 -23.74 -12.82
N SER A 53 15.38 -23.82 -12.43
CA SER A 53 16.40 -24.58 -13.17
C SER A 53 16.76 -25.92 -12.53
N VAL A 54 16.31 -26.17 -11.29
CA VAL A 54 16.61 -27.41 -10.56
C VAL A 54 15.38 -27.87 -9.78
N GLU A 55 15.03 -29.15 -9.90
CA GLU A 55 13.89 -29.77 -9.18
C GLU A 55 14.19 -30.08 -7.70
N ARG A 56 15.44 -29.91 -7.27
CA ARG A 56 15.83 -30.14 -5.87
C ARG A 56 15.22 -29.09 -4.94
N ALA A 57 15.02 -29.48 -3.68
CA ALA A 57 14.68 -28.55 -2.62
C ALA A 57 15.80 -27.50 -2.43
N PRO A 58 15.45 -26.25 -2.12
CA PRO A 58 16.43 -25.25 -1.69
C PRO A 58 17.06 -25.64 -0.35
N THR A 59 18.08 -24.91 0.10
CA THR A 59 18.70 -25.20 1.41
C THR A 59 17.84 -24.61 2.54
N GLU A 60 17.15 -23.51 2.23
CA GLU A 60 16.30 -22.76 3.13
C GLU A 60 14.97 -23.48 3.35
N LYS A 61 14.70 -23.85 4.61
CA LYS A 61 13.45 -24.51 5.02
C LYS A 61 12.40 -23.56 5.58
N VAL A 62 12.77 -22.29 5.82
CA VAL A 62 11.86 -21.26 6.33
C VAL A 62 11.86 -20.08 5.37
N VAL A 63 10.68 -19.70 4.91
CA VAL A 63 10.48 -18.48 4.12
C VAL A 63 9.56 -17.54 4.88
N ILE A 64 9.96 -16.27 4.98
CA ILE A 64 9.09 -15.20 5.45
C ILE A 64 8.63 -14.40 4.24
N PHE A 65 7.32 -14.37 4.03
CA PHE A 65 6.68 -13.60 2.97
C PHE A 65 6.06 -12.35 3.59
N ASP A 66 6.67 -11.20 3.32
CA ASP A 66 6.14 -9.93 3.78
C ASP A 66 5.00 -9.45 2.89
N GLU A 67 3.97 -8.82 3.48
CA GLU A 67 2.77 -8.32 2.80
C GLU A 67 2.09 -9.39 1.90
N ALA A 68 1.86 -10.59 2.43
CA ALA A 68 1.37 -11.75 1.68
C ALA A 68 0.03 -11.53 0.95
N GLN A 69 -0.80 -10.61 1.42
CA GLN A 69 -2.04 -10.22 0.74
C GLN A 69 -1.82 -9.51 -0.61
N ARG A 70 -0.60 -9.03 -0.88
CA ARG A 70 -0.20 -8.41 -2.15
C ARG A 70 0.37 -9.41 -3.16
N ALA A 71 0.33 -10.71 -2.86
CA ALA A 71 0.80 -11.72 -3.78
C ALA A 71 0.04 -11.67 -5.12
N TRP A 72 0.75 -11.95 -6.22
CA TRP A 72 0.18 -11.87 -7.56
C TRP A 72 -0.71 -13.06 -7.95
N THR A 73 -1.77 -12.77 -8.71
CA THR A 73 -2.59 -13.79 -9.37
C THR A 73 -1.76 -14.58 -10.39
N LEU A 74 -2.31 -15.71 -10.85
CA LEU A 74 -1.75 -16.48 -11.96
C LEU A 74 -1.51 -15.60 -13.18
N GLU A 75 -2.49 -14.82 -13.63
CA GLU A 75 -2.39 -14.01 -14.85
C GLU A 75 -1.26 -12.99 -14.76
N GLN A 76 -1.15 -12.31 -13.62
CA GLN A 76 -0.12 -11.30 -13.38
C GLN A 76 1.27 -11.94 -13.30
N THR A 77 1.39 -13.07 -12.59
CA THR A 77 2.64 -13.81 -12.44
C THR A 77 3.11 -14.36 -13.78
N SER A 78 2.23 -15.01 -14.54
CA SER A 78 2.50 -15.52 -15.89
C SER A 78 2.92 -14.40 -16.85
N ALA A 79 2.20 -13.27 -16.84
CA ALA A 79 2.53 -12.14 -17.69
C ALA A 79 3.90 -11.53 -17.34
N PHE A 80 4.23 -11.44 -16.04
CA PHE A 80 5.55 -11.00 -15.57
C PHE A 80 6.66 -11.96 -16.01
N MET A 81 6.49 -13.26 -15.78
CA MET A 81 7.45 -14.30 -16.16
C MET A 81 7.72 -14.29 -17.67
N GLN A 82 6.67 -14.16 -18.49
CA GLN A 82 6.83 -14.08 -19.94
C GLN A 82 7.57 -12.81 -20.36
N LYS A 83 7.11 -11.63 -19.91
CA LYS A 83 7.62 -10.34 -20.41
C LYS A 83 8.99 -9.95 -19.87
N LYS A 84 9.28 -10.27 -18.60
CA LYS A 84 10.50 -9.84 -17.91
C LYS A 84 11.55 -10.93 -17.83
N LYS A 85 11.14 -12.20 -17.77
CA LYS A 85 12.06 -13.34 -17.62
C LYS A 85 12.14 -14.24 -18.86
N GLY A 86 11.27 -14.06 -19.85
CA GLY A 86 11.26 -14.86 -21.07
C GLY A 86 10.81 -16.31 -20.85
N VAL A 87 10.18 -16.61 -19.71
CA VAL A 87 9.66 -17.96 -19.40
C VAL A 87 8.26 -18.09 -19.98
N PHE A 88 8.16 -18.80 -21.10
CA PHE A 88 6.89 -19.07 -21.77
C PHE A 88 6.18 -20.26 -21.11
N GLY A 89 4.85 -20.20 -21.00
CA GLY A 89 4.05 -21.29 -20.45
C GLY A 89 4.05 -21.38 -18.91
N PHE A 90 4.63 -20.40 -18.20
CA PHE A 90 4.49 -20.32 -16.75
C PHE A 90 3.00 -20.18 -16.38
N ASN A 91 2.51 -21.06 -15.51
CA ASN A 91 1.07 -21.20 -15.24
C ASN A 91 0.79 -21.47 -13.75
N MET A 92 1.37 -20.63 -12.90
CA MET A 92 1.16 -20.67 -11.45
C MET A 92 0.96 -19.24 -10.94
N SER A 93 0.19 -19.08 -9.86
CA SER A 93 0.21 -17.83 -9.12
C SER A 93 1.48 -17.71 -8.27
N GLU A 94 1.70 -16.53 -7.70
CA GLU A 94 2.88 -16.28 -6.87
C GLU A 94 2.91 -17.16 -5.61
N PRO A 95 1.80 -17.32 -4.85
CA PRO A 95 1.74 -18.27 -3.73
C PRO A 95 1.94 -19.71 -4.18
N GLU A 96 1.27 -20.14 -5.25
CA GLU A 96 1.36 -21.50 -5.81
C GLU A 96 2.80 -21.84 -6.14
N PHE A 97 3.50 -20.92 -6.79
CA PHE A 97 4.88 -21.15 -7.15
C PHE A 97 5.78 -21.26 -5.91
N LEU A 98 5.65 -20.36 -4.93
CA LEU A 98 6.45 -20.45 -3.71
C LEU A 98 6.20 -21.76 -2.94
N ILE A 99 4.93 -22.13 -2.75
CA ILE A 99 4.55 -23.36 -2.08
C ILE A 99 5.17 -24.55 -2.81
N SER A 100 5.06 -24.61 -4.13
CA SER A 100 5.65 -25.70 -4.94
C SER A 100 7.18 -25.83 -4.82
N ILE A 101 7.89 -24.76 -4.46
CA ILE A 101 9.33 -24.80 -4.21
C ILE A 101 9.62 -25.35 -2.82
N MET A 102 8.89 -24.85 -1.81
CA MET A 102 9.06 -25.29 -0.43
C MET A 102 8.63 -26.73 -0.21
N ASP A 103 7.66 -27.20 -1.00
CA ASP A 103 7.13 -28.57 -0.98
C ASP A 103 8.11 -29.64 -1.46
N ARG A 104 9.22 -29.24 -2.08
CA ARG A 104 10.28 -30.15 -2.53
C ARG A 104 11.08 -30.77 -1.37
N HIS A 105 10.94 -30.23 -0.16
CA HIS A 105 11.60 -30.77 1.02
C HIS A 105 10.88 -32.04 1.50
N ASP A 106 11.59 -33.16 1.53
CA ASP A 106 11.02 -34.45 1.96
C ASP A 106 10.71 -34.52 3.47
N ASP A 107 11.28 -33.62 4.28
CA ASP A 107 11.13 -33.64 5.74
C ASP A 107 10.24 -32.50 6.28
N TRP A 108 10.68 -31.25 6.19
CA TRP A 108 9.91 -30.12 6.71
C TRP A 108 10.24 -28.80 5.99
N ALA A 109 9.23 -27.95 5.91
CA ALA A 109 9.33 -26.57 5.46
C ALA A 109 8.27 -25.71 6.17
N VAL A 110 8.56 -24.41 6.32
CA VAL A 110 7.64 -23.44 6.93
C VAL A 110 7.59 -22.18 6.07
N ILE A 111 6.37 -21.70 5.81
CA ILE A 111 6.13 -20.40 5.18
C ILE A 111 5.41 -19.52 6.21
N ILE A 112 6.02 -18.39 6.55
CA ILE A 112 5.47 -17.39 7.46
C ILE A 112 4.98 -16.22 6.62
N CYS A 113 3.66 -16.01 6.57
CA CYS A 113 3.06 -14.91 5.84
C CYS A 113 2.76 -13.74 6.79
N LEU A 114 3.42 -12.61 6.62
CA LEU A 114 3.08 -11.36 7.31
C LEU A 114 2.00 -10.65 6.50
N ILE A 115 0.92 -10.23 7.17
CA ILE A 115 -0.29 -9.74 6.52
C ILE A 115 -0.65 -8.36 7.06
N GLY A 116 -0.86 -7.40 6.17
CA GLY A 116 -1.36 -6.06 6.47
C GLY A 116 -2.68 -5.79 5.74
N GLY A 117 -3.77 -5.51 6.47
CA GLY A 117 -5.07 -5.31 5.85
C GLY A 117 -5.17 -4.03 5.01
N GLY A 118 -5.88 -4.10 3.87
CA GLY A 118 -6.39 -2.95 3.14
C GLY A 118 -5.35 -2.09 2.40
N GLN A 119 -4.22 -2.70 2.01
CA GLN A 119 -3.14 -2.06 1.24
C GLN A 119 -2.95 -2.64 -0.16
N GLU A 120 -3.86 -3.50 -0.60
CA GLU A 120 -3.88 -4.01 -1.97
C GLU A 120 -4.35 -2.89 -2.90
N ILE A 121 -3.45 -2.35 -3.70
CA ILE A 121 -3.70 -1.20 -4.59
C ILE A 121 -3.26 -1.48 -6.03
N ASN A 122 -2.48 -2.54 -6.27
CA ASN A 122 -1.97 -2.87 -7.59
C ASN A 122 -2.85 -3.89 -8.31
N THR A 123 -2.95 -3.73 -9.63
CA THR A 123 -3.64 -4.71 -10.47
C THR A 123 -2.95 -6.07 -10.38
N GLY A 124 -3.74 -7.11 -10.17
CA GLY A 124 -3.23 -8.48 -10.08
C GLY A 124 -2.76 -8.87 -8.67
N GLU A 125 -2.90 -8.00 -7.66
CA GLU A 125 -2.80 -8.44 -6.26
C GLU A 125 -4.05 -9.29 -5.95
N ALA A 126 -3.84 -10.55 -5.54
CA ALA A 126 -4.87 -11.58 -5.43
C ALA A 126 -5.47 -11.70 -4.02
N GLY A 127 -4.83 -11.13 -3.01
CA GLY A 127 -5.26 -11.24 -1.62
C GLY A 127 -4.90 -12.60 -1.02
N LEU A 128 -5.38 -12.82 0.20
CA LEU A 128 -5.21 -14.10 0.88
C LEU A 128 -5.94 -15.30 0.23
N PRO A 129 -7.11 -15.15 -0.43
CA PRO A 129 -7.79 -16.29 -1.05
C PRO A 129 -6.90 -17.09 -2.01
N GLU A 130 -5.96 -16.43 -2.69
CA GLU A 130 -5.03 -17.09 -3.62
C GLU A 130 -4.07 -18.05 -2.91
N TRP A 131 -3.62 -17.73 -1.70
CA TRP A 131 -2.79 -18.63 -0.88
C TRP A 131 -3.54 -19.91 -0.53
N PHE A 132 -4.79 -19.78 -0.10
CA PHE A 132 -5.61 -20.93 0.25
C PHE A 132 -5.97 -21.77 -0.99
N ASN A 133 -6.27 -21.12 -2.12
CA ASN A 133 -6.50 -21.82 -3.40
C ASN A 133 -5.27 -22.61 -3.86
N ALA A 134 -4.08 -22.02 -3.73
CA ALA A 134 -2.82 -22.69 -4.04
C ALA A 134 -2.61 -23.96 -3.17
N LEU A 135 -2.85 -23.86 -1.87
CA LEU A 135 -2.78 -24.99 -0.94
C LEU A 135 -3.77 -26.10 -1.29
N LYS A 136 -5.02 -25.75 -1.63
CA LYS A 136 -6.05 -26.73 -2.01
C LYS A 136 -5.68 -27.53 -3.26
N LYS A 137 -4.93 -26.93 -4.18
CA LYS A 137 -4.61 -27.52 -5.49
C LYS A 137 -3.51 -28.58 -5.43
N TYR A 138 -2.53 -28.45 -4.52
CA TYR A 138 -1.34 -29.30 -4.52
C TYR A 138 -0.92 -29.87 -3.15
N CYS A 139 -1.37 -29.28 -2.05
CA CYS A 139 -0.65 -29.37 -0.79
C CYS A 139 -1.61 -29.46 0.41
N THR A 140 -2.67 -30.27 0.33
CA THR A 140 -3.69 -30.37 1.40
C THR A 140 -3.16 -30.96 2.72
N TYR A 141 -1.97 -31.59 2.70
CA TYR A 141 -1.29 -32.07 3.90
C TYR A 141 -0.55 -30.97 4.66
N TRP A 142 -0.33 -29.79 4.05
CA TRP A 142 0.26 -28.66 4.78
C TRP A 142 -0.67 -28.24 5.91
N GLN A 143 -0.07 -28.03 7.07
CA GLN A 143 -0.76 -27.48 8.23
C GLN A 143 -0.80 -25.96 8.10
N VAL A 144 -1.99 -25.39 8.20
CA VAL A 144 -2.23 -23.95 8.02
C VAL A 144 -2.59 -23.36 9.36
N PHE A 145 -1.86 -22.33 9.78
CA PHE A 145 -2.07 -21.65 11.04
C PHE A 145 -2.49 -20.21 10.80
N ILE A 146 -3.65 -19.80 11.34
CA ILE A 146 -4.23 -18.47 11.09
C ILE A 146 -4.66 -17.76 12.37
N SER A 147 -4.78 -16.44 12.30
CA SER A 147 -5.40 -15.62 13.34
C SER A 147 -6.94 -15.72 13.30
N ASP A 148 -7.58 -15.64 14.46
CA ASP A 148 -9.04 -15.54 14.61
C ASP A 148 -9.62 -14.23 14.02
N LYS A 149 -8.79 -13.20 13.80
CA LYS A 149 -9.16 -11.91 13.19
C LYS A 149 -9.09 -11.89 11.66
N LEU A 150 -8.71 -13.00 11.03
CA LEU A 150 -8.64 -13.09 9.57
C LEU A 150 -10.01 -13.02 8.89
N SER A 151 -11.11 -13.15 9.65
CA SER A 151 -12.50 -13.12 9.17
C SER A 151 -12.98 -11.71 8.76
N ASP A 152 -12.23 -10.66 9.09
CA ASP A 152 -12.54 -9.30 8.69
C ASP A 152 -12.59 -9.17 7.15
N VAL A 153 -13.61 -8.47 6.63
CA VAL A 153 -13.88 -8.31 5.19
C VAL A 153 -12.65 -7.83 4.39
N GLU A 154 -11.79 -7.04 5.01
CA GLU A 154 -10.56 -6.51 4.39
C GLU A 154 -9.56 -7.62 3.98
N TYR A 155 -9.59 -8.78 4.63
CA TYR A 155 -8.68 -9.90 4.35
C TYR A 155 -9.29 -10.95 3.42
N CYS A 156 -10.60 -11.18 3.53
CA CYS A 156 -11.30 -12.21 2.78
C CYS A 156 -11.90 -11.73 1.44
N ARG A 157 -11.77 -10.43 1.10
CA ARG A 157 -12.40 -9.83 -0.09
C ARG A 157 -13.91 -10.05 -0.18
N GLY A 158 -14.58 -10.11 0.98
CA GLY A 158 -16.03 -10.36 1.07
C GLY A 158 -16.46 -11.80 0.81
N LEU A 159 -15.52 -12.74 0.67
CA LEU A 159 -15.82 -14.16 0.71
C LEU A 159 -15.94 -14.63 2.17
N GLU A 160 -16.78 -15.62 2.40
CA GLU A 160 -16.85 -16.28 3.71
C GLU A 160 -15.56 -17.08 3.96
N LEU A 161 -14.92 -16.81 5.10
CA LEU A 161 -13.65 -17.45 5.46
C LEU A 161 -13.78 -18.97 5.49
N GLU A 162 -14.92 -19.49 5.95
CA GLU A 162 -15.23 -20.92 6.01
C GLU A 162 -15.12 -21.59 4.64
N ASN A 163 -15.66 -20.94 3.59
CA ASN A 163 -15.59 -21.43 2.22
C ASN A 163 -14.15 -21.39 1.68
N ILE A 164 -13.40 -20.33 2.02
CA ILE A 164 -12.00 -20.20 1.62
C ILE A 164 -11.14 -21.30 2.28
N LEU A 165 -11.44 -21.68 3.52
CA LEU A 165 -10.66 -22.67 4.28
C LEU A 165 -11.12 -24.12 4.06
N GLU A 166 -12.29 -24.35 3.46
CA GLU A 166 -12.85 -25.68 3.25
C GLU A 166 -11.84 -26.63 2.57
N GLY A 167 -11.61 -27.80 3.17
CA GLY A 167 -10.71 -28.83 2.66
C GLY A 167 -9.23 -28.68 3.05
N LEU A 168 -8.88 -27.66 3.85
CA LEU A 168 -7.52 -27.44 4.37
C LEU A 168 -7.41 -27.86 5.84
N ASN A 169 -6.20 -28.28 6.26
CA ASN A 169 -5.90 -28.58 7.66
C ASN A 169 -5.55 -27.28 8.41
N VAL A 170 -6.58 -26.54 8.82
CA VAL A 170 -6.45 -25.20 9.40
C VAL A 170 -6.63 -25.26 10.92
N THR A 171 -5.70 -24.63 11.65
CA THR A 171 -5.82 -24.38 13.09
C THR A 171 -5.74 -22.89 13.37
N THR A 172 -6.67 -22.39 14.17
CA THR A 172 -6.77 -20.96 14.51
C THR A 172 -6.11 -20.68 15.86
N PHE A 173 -5.33 -19.61 15.94
CA PHE A 173 -4.64 -19.14 17.14
C PHE A 173 -4.80 -17.62 17.30
N GLU A 174 -5.22 -17.16 18.48
CA GLU A 174 -5.36 -15.73 18.77
C GLU A 174 -3.99 -15.04 18.79
N GLU A 175 -2.96 -15.77 19.22
CA GLU A 175 -1.57 -15.29 19.36
C GLU A 175 -0.90 -14.92 18.03
N LEU A 176 -1.48 -15.36 16.90
CA LEU A 176 -1.03 -14.95 15.58
C LEU A 176 -1.53 -13.55 15.19
N HIS A 177 -2.45 -12.95 15.95
CA HIS A 177 -2.86 -11.58 15.74
C HIS A 177 -1.89 -10.60 16.40
N LEU A 178 -1.06 -9.95 15.58
CA LEU A 178 -0.17 -8.88 16.03
C LEU A 178 -0.96 -7.57 16.23
N ASN A 179 -1.67 -7.47 17.35
CA ASN A 179 -2.56 -6.34 17.67
C ASN A 179 -1.83 -5.04 18.07
N THR A 180 -0.55 -5.13 18.43
CA THR A 180 0.22 -4.00 18.95
C THR A 180 1.16 -3.51 17.86
N SER A 181 0.81 -2.37 17.28
CA SER A 181 1.71 -1.65 16.39
C SER A 181 2.91 -1.14 17.19
N ILE A 182 4.13 -1.46 16.73
CA ILE A 182 5.37 -0.84 17.24
C ILE A 182 5.41 0.66 16.84
N ARG A 183 4.68 1.05 15.79
CA ARG A 183 4.40 2.47 15.49
C ARG A 183 3.44 3.03 16.55
N SER A 184 3.69 4.27 17.00
CA SER A 184 3.05 4.86 18.17
C SER A 184 1.52 4.66 18.24
N PHE A 185 0.96 4.63 19.46
CA PHE A 185 -0.48 4.59 19.77
C PHE A 185 -1.37 5.52 18.91
N ARG A 186 -0.81 6.62 18.38
CA ARG A 186 -1.52 7.53 17.47
C ARG A 186 -1.88 6.85 16.14
N SER A 187 -0.97 6.04 15.60
CA SER A 187 -1.13 5.36 14.31
C SER A 187 -2.31 4.38 14.31
N GLU A 188 -2.55 3.69 15.42
CA GLU A 188 -3.63 2.69 15.50
C GLU A 188 -5.02 3.33 15.43
N ASN A 189 -5.25 4.39 16.20
CA ASN A 189 -6.53 5.10 16.18
C ASN A 189 -6.77 5.83 14.86
N VAL A 190 -5.72 6.34 14.20
CA VAL A 190 -5.83 6.92 12.85
C VAL A 190 -6.28 5.85 11.85
N SER A 191 -5.65 4.67 11.84
CA SER A 191 -6.08 3.57 10.96
C SER A 191 -7.52 3.15 11.20
N LYS A 192 -7.96 3.05 12.46
CA LYS A 192 -9.36 2.77 12.82
C LYS A 192 -10.31 3.88 12.34
N LEU A 193 -9.92 5.15 12.48
CA LEU A 193 -10.73 6.28 12.00
C LEU A 193 -10.90 6.21 10.49
N VAL A 194 -9.81 5.97 9.76
CA VAL A 194 -9.82 5.85 8.30
C VAL A 194 -10.72 4.69 7.86
N LYS A 195 -10.65 3.53 8.53
CA LYS A 195 -11.56 2.40 8.29
C LYS A 195 -13.02 2.82 8.46
N ALA A 196 -13.38 3.42 9.60
CA ALA A 196 -14.74 3.88 9.86
C ALA A 196 -15.25 4.91 8.82
N VAL A 197 -14.40 5.85 8.39
CA VAL A 197 -14.72 6.83 7.33
C VAL A 197 -14.97 6.13 5.98
N LEU A 198 -14.13 5.18 5.61
CA LEU A 198 -14.25 4.46 4.34
C LEU A 198 -15.36 3.39 4.34
N ASP A 199 -15.79 2.95 5.52
CA ASP A 199 -16.92 2.02 5.73
C ASP A 199 -18.26 2.75 5.96
N CYS A 200 -18.27 4.08 5.89
CA CYS A 200 -19.43 4.92 6.14
C CYS A 200 -19.98 4.86 7.60
N ASP A 201 -19.21 4.35 8.56
CA ASP A 201 -19.59 4.31 9.98
C ASP A 201 -19.33 5.67 10.65
N GLN A 202 -20.31 6.57 10.53
CA GLN A 202 -20.22 7.92 11.09
C GLN A 202 -20.12 7.95 12.62
N VAL A 203 -20.74 6.99 13.30
CA VAL A 203 -20.79 6.95 14.77
C VAL A 203 -19.40 6.61 15.28
N GLN A 204 -18.82 5.51 14.79
CA GLN A 204 -17.48 5.09 15.17
C GLN A 204 -16.42 6.12 14.73
N ALA A 205 -16.55 6.68 13.52
CA ALA A 205 -15.63 7.71 13.03
C ALA A 205 -15.62 8.94 13.96
N LYS A 206 -16.78 9.38 14.44
CA LYS A 206 -16.88 10.53 15.35
C LYS A 206 -16.20 10.26 16.69
N GLU A 207 -16.41 9.07 17.26
CA GLU A 207 -15.78 8.67 18.52
C GLU A 207 -14.25 8.60 18.40
N LEU A 208 -13.75 8.02 17.31
CA LEU A 208 -12.30 7.90 17.05
C LEU A 208 -11.67 9.27 16.80
N LEU A 209 -12.33 10.15 16.05
CA LEU A 209 -11.86 11.52 15.82
C LEU A 209 -11.74 12.30 17.14
N MET A 210 -12.71 12.17 18.05
CA MET A 210 -12.64 12.79 19.38
C MET A 210 -11.44 12.30 20.20
N LYS A 211 -11.13 10.99 20.14
CA LYS A 211 -9.95 10.42 20.82
C LYS A 211 -8.62 10.94 20.25
N LEU A 212 -8.60 11.33 18.98
CA LEU A 212 -7.42 11.80 18.26
C LEU A 212 -7.19 13.31 18.36
N LYS A 213 -8.25 14.10 18.52
CA LYS A 213 -8.27 15.56 18.33
C LYS A 213 -7.08 16.31 18.96
N ASP A 214 -6.69 15.96 20.17
CA ASP A 214 -5.62 16.67 20.90
C ASP A 214 -4.21 16.21 20.54
N LYS A 215 -4.07 15.04 19.90
CA LYS A 215 -2.78 14.36 19.66
C LYS A 215 -2.41 14.28 18.19
N TYR A 216 -3.40 14.33 17.31
CA TYR A 216 -3.25 14.17 15.87
C TYR A 216 -4.29 15.04 15.16
N PRO A 217 -3.96 16.29 14.80
CA PRO A 217 -4.91 17.19 14.18
C PRO A 217 -5.23 16.74 12.75
N ILE A 218 -6.52 16.66 12.45
CA ILE A 218 -7.04 16.38 11.11
C ILE A 218 -8.04 17.45 10.74
N VAL A 219 -7.74 18.18 9.68
CA VAL A 219 -8.56 19.31 9.20
C VAL A 219 -8.96 19.10 7.74
N ILE A 220 -10.07 19.70 7.32
CA ILE A 220 -10.53 19.72 5.93
C ILE A 220 -10.48 21.15 5.40
N SER A 221 -10.17 21.32 4.11
CA SER A 221 -10.20 22.63 3.46
C SER A 221 -10.72 22.56 2.02
N ARG A 222 -11.37 23.64 1.59
CA ARG A 222 -11.72 23.89 0.18
C ARG A 222 -10.70 24.78 -0.54
N ASP A 223 -9.73 25.32 0.19
CA ASP A 223 -8.71 26.22 -0.33
C ASP A 223 -7.35 25.53 -0.28
N PHE A 224 -6.78 25.27 -1.45
CA PHE A 224 -5.51 24.57 -1.56
C PHE A 224 -4.33 25.39 -1.00
N GLU A 225 -4.32 26.72 -1.19
CA GLU A 225 -3.29 27.57 -0.62
C GLU A 225 -3.36 27.58 0.90
N ARG A 226 -4.58 27.61 1.45
CA ARG A 226 -4.78 27.50 2.90
C ARG A 226 -4.32 26.17 3.48
N ALA A 227 -4.57 25.06 2.77
CA ALA A 227 -4.05 23.74 3.15
C ALA A 227 -2.50 23.72 3.16
N LYS A 228 -1.84 24.28 2.14
CA LYS A 228 -0.37 24.39 2.10
C LYS A 228 0.18 25.26 3.23
N LEU A 229 -0.47 26.40 3.52
CA LEU A 229 -0.09 27.28 4.62
C LEU A 229 -0.22 26.57 5.97
N TRP A 230 -1.30 25.82 6.18
CA TRP A 230 -1.49 25.05 7.40
C TRP A 230 -0.38 24.02 7.62
N LEU A 231 0.04 23.30 6.57
CA LEU A 231 1.17 22.37 6.68
C LEU A 231 2.45 23.07 7.10
N LYS A 232 2.76 24.22 6.48
CA LYS A 232 3.98 25.00 6.78
C LYS A 232 3.94 25.62 8.19
N ASP A 233 2.76 25.94 8.71
CA ASP A 233 2.57 26.41 10.08
C ASP A 233 2.72 25.29 11.13
N LYS A 234 2.20 24.10 10.82
CA LYS A 234 2.28 22.95 11.76
C LYS A 234 3.67 22.33 11.83
N ALA A 235 4.34 22.18 10.69
CA ALA A 235 5.63 21.53 10.63
C ALA A 235 6.71 22.35 11.34
N ARG A 236 7.52 21.70 12.17
CA ARG A 236 8.61 22.31 12.93
C ARG A 236 9.96 21.75 12.51
N GLY A 237 10.95 22.63 12.40
CA GLY A 237 12.35 22.21 12.17
C GLY A 237 12.52 21.40 10.87
N THR A 238 12.79 20.11 11.02
CA THR A 238 13.01 19.16 9.92
C THR A 238 11.83 18.22 9.66
N GLU A 239 10.69 18.45 10.32
CA GLU A 239 9.48 17.65 10.09
C GLU A 239 9.01 17.76 8.64
N ARG A 240 8.89 16.62 7.99
CA ARG A 240 8.62 16.54 6.57
C ARG A 240 7.14 16.69 6.27
N ILE A 241 6.82 17.67 5.45
CA ILE A 241 5.50 17.85 4.83
C ILE A 241 5.49 17.23 3.43
N GLY A 242 4.33 16.83 2.95
CA GLY A 242 4.18 16.36 1.57
C GLY A 242 2.74 16.43 1.06
N LEU A 243 2.60 16.53 -0.26
CA LEU A 243 1.33 16.51 -0.98
C LEU A 243 1.11 15.11 -1.56
N VAL A 244 -0.03 14.49 -1.25
CA VAL A 244 -0.39 13.16 -1.74
C VAL A 244 -1.78 13.15 -2.34
N ALA A 245 -2.01 12.33 -3.36
CA ALA A 245 -3.32 12.20 -4.01
C ALA A 245 -3.48 10.84 -4.71
N SER A 246 -4.72 10.46 -5.01
CA SER A 246 -4.98 9.27 -5.82
C SER A 246 -4.39 9.42 -7.23
N SER A 247 -3.77 8.35 -7.76
CA SER A 247 -3.35 8.26 -9.16
C SER A 247 -4.51 8.47 -10.14
N GLY A 248 -5.75 8.22 -9.70
CA GLY A 248 -7.01 8.49 -10.39
C GLY A 248 -7.49 9.95 -10.31
N GLY A 249 -6.79 10.82 -9.58
CA GLY A 249 -7.14 12.22 -9.31
C GLY A 249 -6.92 13.20 -10.48
N TYR A 250 -7.46 12.88 -11.66
CA TYR A 250 -7.25 13.67 -12.90
C TYR A 250 -7.84 15.09 -12.87
N ARG A 251 -8.86 15.33 -12.05
CA ARG A 251 -9.55 16.63 -11.97
C ARG A 251 -9.02 17.52 -10.85
N LEU A 252 -7.90 17.14 -10.23
CA LEU A 252 -7.09 18.01 -9.39
C LEU A 252 -6.16 18.95 -10.20
N LYS A 253 -5.93 18.67 -11.49
CA LYS A 253 -5.06 19.49 -12.37
C LYS A 253 -5.34 21.00 -12.38
N PRO A 254 -6.60 21.48 -12.34
CA PRO A 254 -6.88 22.92 -12.26
C PRO A 254 -6.26 23.61 -11.03
N TYR A 255 -5.94 22.85 -9.99
CA TYR A 255 -5.29 23.32 -8.77
C TYR A 255 -3.76 23.14 -8.79
N GLY A 256 -3.18 22.79 -9.94
CA GLY A 256 -1.75 22.53 -10.10
C GLY A 256 -1.31 21.14 -9.66
N ILE A 257 -2.23 20.29 -9.21
CA ILE A 257 -1.92 18.94 -8.69
C ILE A 257 -2.03 17.93 -9.84
N CYS A 258 -0.90 17.39 -10.30
CA CYS A 258 -0.85 16.52 -11.47
C CYS A 258 -0.21 15.15 -11.16
N THR A 259 -1.04 14.16 -10.85
CA THR A 259 -0.59 12.80 -10.50
C THR A 259 -0.07 11.98 -11.69
N GLN A 260 -0.21 12.47 -12.91
CA GLN A 260 0.30 11.80 -14.12
C GLN A 260 1.76 12.12 -14.40
N ILE A 261 2.35 13.08 -13.68
CA ILE A 261 3.78 13.37 -13.74
C ILE A 261 4.44 12.49 -12.68
N LYS A 262 5.34 11.61 -13.11
CA LYS A 262 6.08 10.75 -12.20
C LYS A 262 7.11 11.55 -11.43
N ILE A 263 7.09 11.43 -10.12
CA ILE A 263 8.11 12.01 -9.25
C ILE A 263 9.33 11.09 -9.18
N ASP A 264 10.52 11.66 -8.94
CA ASP A 264 11.64 10.88 -8.43
C ASP A 264 11.50 10.83 -6.91
N ALA A 265 10.92 9.74 -6.42
CA ALA A 265 10.61 9.58 -5.02
C ALA A 265 11.87 9.67 -4.12
N LYS A 266 13.10 9.43 -4.65
CA LYS A 266 14.35 9.63 -3.89
C LYS A 266 14.51 11.08 -3.53
N ASN A 267 14.42 11.93 -4.54
CA ASN A 267 14.58 13.36 -4.36
C ASN A 267 13.43 13.91 -3.50
N TRP A 268 12.21 13.44 -3.77
CA TRP A 268 11.02 13.88 -3.07
C TRP A 268 11.07 13.58 -1.56
N PHE A 269 11.49 12.36 -1.17
CA PHE A 269 11.55 11.95 0.23
C PHE A 269 12.85 12.29 0.96
N LEU A 270 14.00 12.33 0.29
CA LEU A 270 15.29 12.42 0.97
C LEU A 270 15.91 13.82 0.89
N ASN A 271 15.58 14.62 -0.12
CA ASN A 271 16.24 15.91 -0.29
C ASN A 271 15.78 16.91 0.77
N SER A 272 16.66 17.86 1.05
CA SER A 272 16.43 18.91 2.06
C SER A 272 15.33 19.89 1.63
N LYS A 273 14.95 20.79 2.54
CA LYS A 273 13.97 21.87 2.31
C LYS A 273 14.41 22.93 1.29
N ASP A 274 15.69 22.92 0.90
CA ASP A 274 16.25 23.89 -0.05
C ASP A 274 16.31 23.31 -1.49
N ASP A 275 15.85 22.06 -1.68
CA ASP A 275 15.72 21.43 -3.00
C ASP A 275 14.26 21.46 -3.46
N VAL A 276 14.01 22.12 -4.59
CA VAL A 276 12.67 22.28 -5.19
C VAL A 276 11.97 20.97 -5.50
N ARG A 277 12.72 19.88 -5.70
CA ARG A 277 12.19 18.54 -5.97
C ARG A 277 11.74 17.81 -4.70
N SER A 278 12.00 18.40 -3.52
CA SER A 278 11.66 17.82 -2.23
C SER A 278 10.19 18.03 -1.90
N SER A 279 9.63 17.09 -1.13
CA SER A 279 8.24 17.14 -0.65
C SER A 279 7.90 18.43 0.09
N PHE A 280 8.90 19.12 0.67
CA PHE A 280 8.74 20.40 1.38
C PHE A 280 8.12 21.52 0.52
N TYR A 281 8.30 21.50 -0.80
CA TYR A 281 7.79 22.55 -1.68
C TYR A 281 6.29 22.43 -1.96
N LEU A 282 5.71 21.22 -1.80
CA LEU A 282 4.31 20.93 -2.09
C LEU A 282 3.92 21.23 -3.55
N GLU A 283 4.88 21.16 -4.48
CA GLU A 283 4.69 21.35 -5.92
C GLU A 283 4.43 20.02 -6.63
N ASP A 284 5.28 19.03 -6.34
CA ASP A 284 5.12 17.66 -6.82
C ASP A 284 4.22 16.85 -5.88
N VAL A 285 3.28 16.10 -6.47
CA VAL A 285 2.35 15.23 -5.76
C VAL A 285 2.79 13.78 -5.86
N ALA A 286 2.84 13.09 -4.72
CA ALA A 286 3.08 11.66 -4.66
C ALA A 286 1.74 10.88 -4.72
N THR A 287 1.71 9.78 -5.46
CA THR A 287 0.55 8.87 -5.52
C THR A 287 0.58 7.84 -4.41
N GLU A 288 -0.51 7.11 -4.22
CA GLU A 288 -0.61 5.96 -3.31
C GLU A 288 0.51 4.93 -3.52
N PHE A 289 0.99 4.79 -4.76
CA PHE A 289 2.09 3.87 -5.10
C PHE A 289 3.45 4.43 -4.64
N ASP A 290 3.69 5.73 -4.82
CA ASP A 290 4.96 6.37 -4.47
C ASP A 290 5.19 6.41 -2.95
N VAL A 291 4.11 6.44 -2.17
CA VAL A 291 4.13 6.55 -0.71
C VAL A 291 3.86 5.22 0.01
N GLN A 292 3.68 4.12 -0.73
CA GLN A 292 3.41 2.81 -0.14
C GLN A 292 4.62 2.34 0.69
N GLY A 293 4.41 2.05 1.98
CA GLY A 293 5.48 1.68 2.90
C GLY A 293 6.37 2.84 3.37
N LEU A 294 6.11 4.06 2.91
CA LEU A 294 6.81 5.28 3.36
C LEU A 294 5.86 6.15 4.21
N GLU A 295 6.43 6.99 5.06
CA GLU A 295 5.69 7.88 5.96
C GLU A 295 6.24 9.30 5.89
N LEU A 296 5.36 10.27 6.15
CA LEU A 296 5.66 11.70 6.25
C LEU A 296 5.24 12.18 7.64
N ASP A 297 5.82 13.27 8.14
CA ASP A 297 5.37 13.81 9.42
C ASP A 297 3.98 14.44 9.27
N TRP A 298 3.77 15.18 8.18
CA TRP A 298 2.55 15.92 7.88
C TRP A 298 2.16 15.75 6.42
N THR A 299 0.87 15.57 6.12
CA THR A 299 0.40 15.42 4.73
C THR A 299 -0.75 16.33 4.37
N CYS A 300 -0.76 16.80 3.12
CA CYS A 300 -1.96 17.27 2.45
C CYS A 300 -2.46 16.14 1.57
N VAL A 301 -3.62 15.59 1.90
CA VAL A 301 -4.31 14.61 1.06
C VAL A 301 -5.26 15.37 0.13
N ALA A 302 -4.90 15.49 -1.15
CA ALA A 302 -5.77 16.07 -2.15
C ALA A 302 -6.76 15.01 -2.67
N TRP A 303 -8.03 15.20 -2.33
CA TRP A 303 -9.10 14.25 -2.57
C TRP A 303 -9.86 14.63 -3.85
N ASP A 304 -9.92 13.73 -4.83
CA ASP A 304 -10.63 13.97 -6.09
C ASP A 304 -12.00 13.27 -6.17
N ALA A 305 -12.75 13.54 -7.22
CA ALA A 305 -14.08 12.98 -7.47
C ALA A 305 -14.06 11.51 -7.98
N ASP A 306 -12.88 10.86 -8.01
CA ASP A 306 -12.75 9.43 -8.33
C ASP A 306 -13.32 8.56 -7.20
N LEU A 307 -13.15 8.96 -5.94
CA LEU A 307 -13.89 8.43 -4.79
C LEU A 307 -14.76 9.52 -4.19
N ARG A 308 -16.06 9.54 -4.52
CA ARG A 308 -16.96 10.61 -4.06
C ARG A 308 -18.11 10.08 -3.24
N TYR A 309 -18.46 10.79 -2.16
CA TYR A 309 -19.60 10.42 -1.33
C TYR A 309 -20.88 11.03 -1.88
N GLN A 310 -21.87 10.22 -2.22
CA GLN A 310 -23.18 10.65 -2.70
C GLN A 310 -24.25 9.69 -2.17
N ASP A 311 -25.41 10.23 -1.77
CA ASP A 311 -26.58 9.44 -1.35
C ASP A 311 -26.28 8.42 -0.24
N GLY A 312 -25.42 8.79 0.73
CA GLY A 312 -25.10 7.94 1.88
C GLY A 312 -24.02 6.89 1.63
N GLN A 313 -23.39 6.87 0.46
CA GLN A 313 -22.42 5.85 0.09
C GLN A 313 -21.26 6.37 -0.77
N TRP A 314 -20.15 5.64 -0.74
CA TRP A 314 -19.02 5.88 -1.63
C TRP A 314 -19.33 5.44 -3.05
N ASN A 315 -19.10 6.34 -4.00
CA ASN A 315 -19.23 6.10 -5.43
C ASN A 315 -17.84 6.05 -6.05
N PHE A 316 -17.55 4.94 -6.73
CA PHE A 316 -16.25 4.66 -7.34
C PHE A 316 -16.27 5.02 -8.83
N LYS A 317 -15.41 5.96 -9.22
CA LYS A 317 -15.34 6.50 -10.57
C LYS A 317 -13.93 6.42 -11.12
N LYS A 318 -13.83 6.29 -12.44
CA LYS A 318 -12.59 6.42 -13.20
C LYS A 318 -12.76 7.49 -14.25
N PHE A 319 -11.85 8.46 -14.29
CA PHE A 319 -11.84 9.46 -15.34
C PHE A 319 -11.16 8.89 -16.59
N ARG A 320 -11.88 8.85 -17.72
CA ARG A 320 -11.34 8.37 -19.00
C ARG A 320 -11.76 9.30 -20.13
N GLY A 321 -10.77 9.81 -20.86
CA GLY A 321 -11.00 10.80 -21.91
C GLY A 321 -11.60 12.07 -21.32
N THR A 322 -12.89 12.28 -21.54
CA THR A 322 -13.62 13.49 -21.09
C THR A 322 -14.75 13.20 -20.10
N LYS A 323 -14.88 11.96 -19.59
CA LYS A 323 -16.03 11.56 -18.78
C LYS A 323 -15.61 10.71 -17.58
N TRP A 324 -16.41 10.81 -16.52
CA TRP A 324 -16.41 9.86 -15.41
C TRP A 324 -17.15 8.58 -15.82
N GLN A 325 -16.53 7.43 -15.58
CA GLN A 325 -17.11 6.11 -15.75
C GLN A 325 -17.23 5.43 -14.40
N ASN A 326 -18.27 4.63 -14.20
CA ASN A 326 -18.39 3.83 -12.98
C ASN A 326 -17.34 2.72 -12.97
N VAL A 327 -16.73 2.48 -11.81
CA VAL A 327 -15.93 1.29 -11.59
C VAL A 327 -16.87 0.21 -11.08
N ASN A 328 -17.07 -0.84 -11.90
CA ASN A 328 -17.99 -1.94 -11.57
C ASN A 328 -17.24 -3.24 -11.21
N ASN A 329 -15.95 -3.33 -11.55
CA ASN A 329 -15.12 -4.47 -11.17
C ASN A 329 -14.81 -4.38 -9.67
N THR A 330 -15.06 -5.47 -8.95
CA THR A 330 -14.95 -5.56 -7.49
C THR A 330 -13.52 -5.30 -7.00
N ASP A 331 -12.51 -5.86 -7.67
CA ASP A 331 -11.10 -5.63 -7.31
C ASP A 331 -10.71 -4.16 -7.53
N ALA A 332 -11.13 -3.55 -8.63
CA ALA A 332 -10.85 -2.15 -8.92
C ALA A 332 -11.55 -1.19 -7.94
N ILE A 333 -12.75 -1.54 -7.45
CA ILE A 333 -13.42 -0.83 -6.35
C ILE A 333 -12.58 -0.94 -5.08
N LEU A 334 -12.13 -2.16 -4.74
CA LEU A 334 -11.30 -2.42 -3.56
C LEU A 334 -9.98 -1.65 -3.64
N TYR A 335 -9.27 -1.70 -4.76
CA TYR A 335 -8.02 -0.99 -4.98
C TYR A 335 -8.18 0.52 -4.82
N LEU A 336 -9.26 1.11 -5.35
CA LEU A 336 -9.52 2.54 -5.19
C LEU A 336 -9.83 2.90 -3.74
N LYS A 337 -10.61 2.08 -3.02
CA LYS A 337 -10.83 2.26 -1.58
C LYS A 337 -9.51 2.19 -0.80
N ASN A 338 -8.69 1.21 -1.12
CA ASN A 338 -7.38 0.97 -0.48
C ASN A 338 -6.38 2.09 -0.81
N ALA A 339 -6.41 2.68 -2.01
CA ALA A 339 -5.61 3.85 -2.35
C ALA A 339 -5.86 4.99 -1.36
N TYR A 340 -7.14 5.31 -1.09
CA TYR A 340 -7.49 6.30 -0.09
C TYR A 340 -7.12 5.87 1.34
N ARG A 341 -7.23 4.59 1.70
CA ARG A 341 -6.74 4.08 3.00
C ARG A 341 -5.23 4.31 3.16
N VAL A 342 -4.43 4.05 2.12
CA VAL A 342 -2.99 4.31 2.12
C VAL A 342 -2.74 5.81 2.31
N LEU A 343 -3.32 6.66 1.46
CA LEU A 343 -3.12 8.11 1.48
C LEU A 343 -3.45 8.74 2.86
N LEU A 344 -4.57 8.34 3.45
CA LEU A 344 -5.04 8.85 4.74
C LEU A 344 -4.27 8.30 5.95
N THR A 345 -3.36 7.34 5.76
CA THR A 345 -2.55 6.76 6.84
C THR A 345 -1.06 7.10 6.71
N ARG A 346 -0.67 7.98 5.78
CA ARG A 346 0.75 8.30 5.54
C ARG A 346 1.37 9.30 6.52
N ALA A 347 0.56 10.12 7.19
CA ALA A 347 1.05 11.13 8.11
C ALA A 347 1.28 10.57 9.53
N ARG A 348 2.42 10.89 10.13
CA ARG A 348 2.78 10.48 11.51
C ARG A 348 2.22 11.42 12.57
N GLN A 349 2.02 12.70 12.24
CA GLN A 349 1.64 13.73 13.21
C GLN A 349 0.27 14.34 12.97
N GLY A 350 -0.12 14.57 11.70
CA GLY A 350 -1.40 15.17 11.35
C GLY A 350 -1.55 15.39 9.86
N MET A 351 -2.76 15.68 9.40
CA MET A 351 -3.01 15.92 7.98
C MET A 351 -4.07 16.98 7.73
N VAL A 352 -4.00 17.59 6.56
CA VAL A 352 -5.08 18.38 5.96
C VAL A 352 -5.64 17.62 4.76
N ILE A 353 -6.96 17.52 4.67
CA ILE A 353 -7.64 16.94 3.52
C ILE A 353 -8.18 18.09 2.67
N PHE A 354 -7.60 18.27 1.50
CA PHE A 354 -8.07 19.25 0.52
C PHE A 354 -9.12 18.61 -0.38
N ILE A 355 -10.32 19.21 -0.41
CA ILE A 355 -11.43 18.79 -1.27
C ILE A 355 -11.80 19.99 -2.15
N PRO A 356 -11.64 19.95 -3.47
CA PRO A 356 -12.02 21.04 -4.37
C PRO A 356 -13.48 21.48 -4.18
N SER A 357 -13.81 22.77 -4.31
CA SER A 357 -15.21 23.22 -4.36
C SER A 357 -15.96 22.74 -5.61
N GLY A 358 -15.22 22.34 -6.64
CA GLY A 358 -15.77 22.09 -7.97
C GLY A 358 -16.07 23.37 -8.75
N ASP A 359 -16.62 23.21 -9.94
CA ASP A 359 -17.05 24.29 -10.83
C ASP A 359 -18.14 23.78 -11.77
N ASP A 360 -19.35 24.32 -11.62
CA ASP A 360 -20.52 23.87 -12.38
C ASP A 360 -20.49 24.27 -13.87
N SER A 361 -19.57 25.18 -14.27
CA SER A 361 -19.30 25.44 -15.68
C SER A 361 -18.50 24.31 -16.35
N ASP A 362 -17.78 23.51 -15.57
CA ASP A 362 -17.04 22.35 -16.04
C ASP A 362 -17.78 21.06 -15.67
N SER A 363 -18.39 20.45 -16.69
CA SER A 363 -19.16 19.20 -16.56
C SER A 363 -18.40 18.03 -15.92
N THR A 364 -17.06 18.08 -15.89
CA THR A 364 -16.19 17.04 -15.34
C THR A 364 -15.80 17.28 -13.88
N ARG A 365 -16.08 18.44 -13.29
CA ARG A 365 -15.73 18.76 -11.89
C ARG A 365 -16.83 19.57 -11.19
N LYS A 366 -18.09 19.26 -11.48
CA LYS A 366 -19.26 19.92 -10.86
C LYS A 366 -19.16 19.95 -9.34
N SER A 367 -19.69 20.98 -8.71
CA SER A 367 -19.64 21.16 -7.25
C SER A 367 -20.21 19.95 -6.51
N CYS A 368 -21.31 19.38 -7.04
CA CYS A 368 -21.96 18.19 -6.50
C CYS A 368 -21.09 16.92 -6.50
N TYR A 369 -19.97 16.88 -7.23
CA TYR A 369 -19.02 15.76 -7.18
C TYR A 369 -18.13 15.79 -5.95
N TYR A 370 -17.98 16.95 -5.30
CA TYR A 370 -17.10 17.15 -4.16
C TYR A 370 -17.87 17.49 -2.88
N ASP A 371 -19.03 18.13 -3.00
CA ASP A 371 -19.84 18.59 -1.86
C ASP A 371 -20.26 17.47 -0.92
N GLY A 372 -20.65 16.33 -1.46
CA GLY A 372 -21.04 15.19 -0.64
C GLY A 372 -19.89 14.68 0.23
N THR A 373 -18.67 14.57 -0.32
CA THR A 373 -17.47 14.16 0.44
C THR A 373 -17.13 15.17 1.53
N TYR A 374 -17.11 16.47 1.20
CA TYR A 374 -16.81 17.51 2.17
C TYR A 374 -17.84 17.57 3.30
N ASN A 375 -19.14 17.50 2.96
CA ASN A 375 -20.21 17.53 3.94
C ASN A 375 -20.23 16.28 4.82
N TYR A 376 -19.88 15.12 4.26
CA TYR A 376 -19.71 13.88 5.00
C TYR A 376 -18.62 14.00 6.07
N LEU A 377 -17.40 14.40 5.69
CA LEU A 377 -16.31 14.59 6.65
C LEU A 377 -16.64 15.68 7.68
N LYS A 378 -17.21 16.80 7.23
CA LYS A 378 -17.67 17.86 8.14
C LYS A 378 -18.72 17.34 9.14
N GLY A 379 -19.64 16.48 8.70
CA GLY A 379 -20.68 15.86 9.53
C GLY A 379 -20.13 14.93 10.60
N ILE A 380 -19.02 14.24 10.34
CA ILE A 380 -18.30 13.44 11.35
C ILE A 380 -17.69 14.35 12.43
N GLY A 381 -17.31 15.57 12.07
CA GLY A 381 -16.77 16.58 12.98
C GLY A 381 -15.34 17.02 12.67
N PHE A 382 -14.85 16.78 11.46
CA PHE A 382 -13.55 17.28 11.02
C PHE A 382 -13.55 18.82 11.02
N GLU A 383 -12.50 19.42 11.58
CA GLU A 383 -12.38 20.87 11.66
C GLU A 383 -12.15 21.47 10.27
N CYS A 384 -12.91 22.52 9.93
CA CYS A 384 -12.78 23.21 8.64
C CYS A 384 -11.81 24.37 8.80
N ILE A 385 -10.79 24.43 7.94
CA ILE A 385 -9.89 25.59 7.82
C ILE A 385 -10.15 26.33 6.53
#